data_AF-A0A519M326-F1
#
_entry.id   AF-A0A519M326-F1
#
_cell.length_a   1.000
_cell.length_b   1.000
_cell.length_c   1.000
_cell.angle_alpha   90.00
_cell.angle_beta   90.00
_cell.angle_gamma   90.00
#
_symmetry.space_group_name_H-M   'P 1'
#
loop_
_entity.id
_entity.type
_entity.pdbx_description
1 polymer ?
#
loop_
_entity_poly.entity_id
_entity_poly.type
_entity_poly.pdbx_seq_one_letter_code
_entity_poly.pdbx_strand_id
1 'polypeptide(L)'
;MSAARYTNVVTFATHNSNKISSDVVLPLKSLYEKDGLLFNVEGRLRKFYKSVTAPKNVNSIEAFVMLALKAYSFETSIILNNF
;
A
#
# COMPACT_ATOMS: atom_id res chain seq x y z
N MET A 1 31.35 -17.08 2.46
CA MET A 1 30.54 -16.19 3.33
C MET A 1 29.16 -16.10 2.72
N SER A 2 28.14 -16.66 3.38
CA SER A 2 26.76 -16.69 2.86
C SER A 2 26.14 -15.29 3.02
N ALA A 3 25.64 -14.71 1.93
CA ALA A 3 24.94 -13.41 1.98
C ALA A 3 23.63 -13.60 2.76
N ALA A 4 23.57 -13.05 3.98
CA ALA A 4 22.31 -12.98 4.71
C ALA A 4 21.30 -12.21 3.85
N ARG A 5 20.19 -12.85 3.48
CA ARG A 5 19.09 -12.18 2.79
C ARG A 5 18.46 -11.19 3.77
N TYR A 6 18.78 -9.91 3.61
CA TYR A 6 18.10 -8.84 4.34
C TYR A 6 16.66 -8.76 3.85
N THR A 7 15.70 -9.03 4.73
CA THR A 7 14.29 -8.79 4.44
C THR A 7 14.03 -7.29 4.58
N ASN A 8 13.79 -6.60 3.46
CA ASN A 8 13.36 -5.20 3.49
C ASN A 8 11.90 -5.13 3.92
N VAL A 9 11.62 -4.44 5.02
CA VAL A 9 10.27 -4.23 5.56
C VAL A 9 9.78 -2.85 5.13
N VAL A 10 8.80 -2.84 4.24
CA VAL A 10 8.11 -1.62 3.80
C VAL A 10 6.78 -1.50 4.57
N THR A 11 6.60 -0.40 5.29
CA THR A 11 5.38 -0.15 6.07
C THR A 11 4.54 0.95 5.43
N PHE A 12 3.24 0.71 5.31
CA PHE A 12 2.28 1.73 4.88
C PHE A 12 1.52 2.23 6.11
N ALA A 13 1.64 3.52 6.43
CA ALA A 13 1.07 4.07 7.64
C ALA A 13 0.45 5.46 7.41
N THR A 14 -0.60 5.76 8.15
CA THR A 14 -1.21 7.10 8.19
C THR A 14 -0.43 8.06 9.08
N HIS A 15 0.30 7.54 10.07
CA HIS A 15 1.04 8.31 11.07
C HIS A 15 2.47 7.77 11.17
N ASN A 16 3.44 8.65 11.38
CA ASN A 16 4.80 8.23 11.66
C ASN A 16 4.91 7.84 13.15
N SER A 17 5.41 6.63 13.43
CA SER A 17 5.62 6.14 14.78
C SER A 17 7.06 5.66 14.93
N ASN A 18 7.74 6.16 15.97
CA ASN A 18 9.12 5.78 16.30
C ASN A 18 9.26 4.29 16.71
N LYS A 19 8.14 3.56 16.83
CA LYS A 19 8.12 2.13 17.21
C LYS A 19 8.06 1.19 16.01
N ILE A 20 8.00 1.70 14.79
CA ILE A 20 7.93 0.86 13.59
C ILE A 20 9.36 0.47 13.20
N SER A 21 9.71 -0.81 13.32
CA SER A 21 10.93 -1.37 12.75
C SER A 21 10.72 -1.62 11.25
N SER A 22 10.87 -0.57 10.45
CA SER A 22 10.75 -0.65 8.99
C SER A 22 11.85 0.13 8.31
N ASP A 23 12.38 -0.41 7.20
CA ASP A 23 13.39 0.26 6.39
C ASP A 23 12.80 1.48 5.65
N VAL A 24 11.54 1.38 5.25
CA VAL A 24 10.81 2.46 4.54
C VAL A 24 9.39 2.57 5.07
N VAL A 25 8.97 3.80 5.39
CA VAL A 25 7.57 4.13 5.71
C VAL A 25 6.97 4.96 4.58
N LEU A 26 5.89 4.44 3.98
CA LEU A 26 5.16 5.11 2.93
C LEU A 26 3.84 5.68 3.49
N PRO A 27 3.53 6.96 3.24
CA PRO A 27 2.34 7.61 3.77
C PRO A 27 1.07 7.09 3.07
N LEU A 28 0.11 6.65 3.88
CA LEU A 28 -1.17 6.09 3.43
C LEU A 28 -2.35 6.98 3.82
N LYS A 29 -3.37 7.04 2.95
CA LYS A 29 -4.62 7.76 3.24
C LYS A 29 -5.36 7.13 4.42
N SER A 30 -5.87 7.96 5.31
CA SER A 30 -6.73 7.52 6.42
C SER A 30 -8.12 7.07 5.93
N LEU A 31 -8.91 6.44 6.81
CA LEU A 31 -10.26 6.01 6.48
C LEU A 31 -11.17 7.21 6.10
N TYR A 32 -11.01 8.33 6.80
CA TYR A 32 -11.78 9.57 6.61
C TYR A 32 -11.48 10.30 5.30
N GLU A 33 -10.40 9.92 4.62
CA GLU A 33 -9.94 10.51 3.36
C GLU A 33 -10.37 9.69 2.14
N LYS A 34 -11.08 8.57 2.36
CA LYS A 34 -11.49 7.61 1.35
C LYS A 34 -13.01 7.50 1.29
N ASP A 35 -13.50 7.14 0.11
CA ASP A 35 -14.86 6.63 -0.08
C ASP A 35 -14.78 5.11 -0.22
N GLY A 36 -15.77 4.38 0.29
CA GLY A 36 -15.77 2.93 0.14
C GLY A 36 -16.92 2.23 0.82
N LEU A 37 -16.76 0.92 0.95
CA LEU A 37 -17.70 0.02 1.62
C LEU A 37 -17.01 -0.67 2.79
N LEU A 38 -17.70 -0.77 3.93
CA LEU A 38 -17.23 -1.48 5.11
C LEU A 38 -18.32 -2.41 5.62
N PHE A 39 -17.92 -3.59 6.09
CA PHE A 39 -18.79 -4.43 6.89
C PHE A 39 -18.64 -4.03 8.35
N ASN A 40 -19.76 -3.79 9.02
CA ASN A 40 -19.73 -3.64 10.48
C ASN A 40 -19.59 -5.02 11.16
N VAL A 41 -19.39 -5.02 12.48
CA VAL A 41 -19.29 -6.25 13.28
C VAL A 41 -20.54 -7.13 13.25
N GLU A 42 -21.68 -6.59 12.82
CA GLU A 42 -22.95 -7.31 12.64
C GLU A 42 -23.07 -7.95 11.24
N GLY A 43 -22.05 -7.80 10.38
CA GLY A 43 -22.05 -8.31 9.01
C GLY A 43 -22.84 -7.45 8.02
N ARG A 44 -23.24 -6.23 8.38
CA ARG A 44 -23.95 -5.30 7.50
C ARG A 44 -22.98 -4.47 6.67
N LEU A 45 -23.19 -4.49 5.36
CA LEU A 45 -22.48 -3.64 4.42
C LEU A 45 -22.97 -2.19 4.53
N ARG A 46 -22.05 -1.25 4.76
CA ARG A 46 -22.33 0.19 4.79
C ARG A 46 -21.36 0.93 3.88
N LYS A 47 -21.88 1.94 3.19
CA LYS A 47 -21.04 2.91 2.49
C LYS A 47 -20.52 3.93 3.48
N PHE A 48 -19.23 4.22 3.39
CA PHE A 48 -18.62 5.36 4.06
C PHE A 48 -18.15 6.36 3.03
N TYR A 49 -18.18 7.62 3.43
CA TYR A 49 -17.85 8.74 2.57
C TYR A 49 -16.62 9.46 3.11
N LYS A 50 -15.86 10.05 2.20
CA LYS A 50 -14.76 10.95 2.49
C LYS A 50 -15.29 12.16 3.26
N SER A 51 -14.72 12.42 4.42
CA SER A 51 -15.05 13.58 5.25
C SER A 51 -14.00 14.68 5.19
N VAL A 52 -12.74 14.35 4.88
CA VAL A 52 -11.63 15.31 4.80
C VAL A 52 -10.75 15.05 3.58
N THR A 53 -10.05 16.09 3.12
CA THR A 53 -9.13 15.96 1.98
C THR A 53 -7.76 15.48 2.44
N ALA A 54 -7.26 14.41 1.79
CA ALA A 54 -5.94 13.87 2.06
C ALA A 54 -4.84 14.90 1.76
N PRO A 55 -3.74 14.90 2.54
CA PRO A 55 -2.55 15.67 2.20
C PRO A 55 -1.96 15.23 0.85
N LYS A 56 -1.30 16.14 0.13
CA LYS A 56 -0.83 15.92 -1.25
C LYS A 56 0.18 14.78 -1.41
N ASN A 57 0.92 14.47 -0.35
CA ASN A 57 1.98 13.45 -0.34
C ASN A 57 1.50 12.06 0.05
N VAL A 58 0.18 11.84 0.17
CA VAL A 58 -0.38 10.61 0.71
C VAL A 58 -1.04 9.78 -0.39
N ASN A 59 -0.61 8.52 -0.51
CA ASN A 59 -1.07 7.62 -1.56
C ASN A 59 -2.09 6.60 -1.03
N SER A 60 -2.89 6.05 -1.94
CA SER A 60 -3.81 4.95 -1.61
C SER A 60 -3.09 3.61 -1.76
N ILE A 61 -3.51 2.58 -1.03
CA ILE A 61 -2.83 1.28 -1.05
C ILE A 61 -2.94 0.63 -2.44
N GLU A 62 -4.05 0.91 -3.12
CA GLU A 62 -4.36 0.47 -4.47
C GLU A 62 -3.33 0.98 -5.47
N ALA A 63 -2.83 2.21 -5.31
CA ALA A 63 -1.78 2.75 -6.18
C ALA A 63 -0.47 1.95 -6.06
N PHE A 64 -0.13 1.49 -4.86
CA PHE A 64 1.06 0.68 -4.63
C PHE A 64 0.91 -0.75 -5.14
N VAL A 65 -0.27 -1.35 -4.95
CA VAL A 65 -0.58 -2.67 -5.52
C VAL A 65 -0.53 -2.62 -7.04
N MET A 66 -1.10 -1.59 -7.66
CA MET A 66 -1.04 -1.38 -9.12
C MET A 66 0.40 -1.20 -9.62
N LEU A 67 1.24 -0.49 -8.88
CA LEU A 67 2.66 -0.34 -9.22
C LEU A 67 3.40 -1.68 -9.15
N ALA A 68 3.16 -2.47 -8.10
CA ALA A 68 3.76 -3.79 -7.94
C ALA A 68 3.33 -4.77 -9.06
N LEU A 69 2.03 -4.78 -9.39
CA LEU A 69 1.51 -5.58 -10.51
C LEU A 69 2.12 -5.15 -11.85
N LYS A 70 2.29 -3.84 -12.07
CA LYS A 70 2.92 -3.30 -13.28
C LYS A 70 4.40 -3.70 -13.38
N ALA A 71 5.14 -3.62 -12.28
CA ALA A 71 6.54 -4.04 -12.23
C ALA A 71 6.70 -5.53 -12.58
N TYR A 72 5.84 -6.38 -11.99
CA TYR A 72 5.84 -7.82 -12.27
C TYR A 72 5.52 -8.14 -13.75
N SER A 73 4.52 -7.48 -14.32
CA SER A 73 4.18 -7.65 -15.74
C SER A 73 5.33 -7.26 -16.69
N PHE A 74 6.07 -6.20 -16.36
CA PHE A 74 7.21 -5.76 -17.15
C PHE A 74 8.36 -6.77 -17.14
N GLU A 75 8.69 -7.33 -15.99
CA GLU A 75 9.72 -8.38 -15.89
C GLU A 75 9.37 -9.62 -16.72
N THR A 76 8.11 -10.09 -16.65
CA THR A 76 7.67 -11.21 -17.49
C THR A 76 7.72 -10.90 -18.99
N SER A 77 7.49 -9.65 -19.38
CA SER A 77 7.53 -9.22 -20.78
C SER A 77 8.97 -9.19 -21.33
N ILE A 78 9.95 -8.78 -20.51
CA ILE A 78 11.37 -8.83 -20.88
C ILE A 78 11.83 -10.28 -21.05
N ILE A 79 11.41 -11.18 -20.16
CA ILE A 79 11.78 -12.59 -20.25
C ILE A 79 11.22 -13.21 -21.53
N LEU A 80 9.94 -12.98 -21.84
CA LEU A 80 9.28 -13.54 -23.03
C LEU A 80 9.82 -12.98 -24.36
N ASN A 81 10.28 -11.74 -24.41
CA ASN A 81 10.86 -11.14 -25.62
C ASN A 81 12.33 -11.52 -25.87
N ASN A 82 12.97 -12.22 -24.93
CA ASN A 82 14.36 -12.69 -25.03
C ASN A 82 14.47 -14.21 -25.28
N PHE A 83 13.34 -14.89 -25.53
CA PHE A 83 13.26 -16.27 -26.03
C PHE A 83 12.70 -16.27 -27.45
#